data_AF-A0A415HUM5-F1
#
_entry.id   AF-A0A415HUM5-F1
#
_cell.length_a   1.000
_cell.length_b   1.000
_cell.length_c   1.000
_cell.angle_alpha   90.00
_cell.angle_beta   90.00
_cell.angle_gamma   90.00
#
_symmetry.space_group_name_H-M   'P 1'
#
loop_
_entity.id
_entity.type
_entity.pdbx_description
1 polymer ?
#
loop_
_entity_poly.entity_id
_entity_poly.type
_entity_poly.pdbx_seq_one_letter_code
_entity_poly.pdbx_strand_id
1 'polypeptide(L)'
;MDKIEIKNLEIFANHGVFPEENILGQKFVISATLYTDTRKAGLTDELTASIHYGEVSHMITKFTKEHTYKLLEALAENLCQMLLQELPLLKMITLRVEKPWAPVGLPLETVAVEITRGWHTAYVAFGSNLGDKKKFLDDGIQGLRTTPSCEVEAVSEYLVTEPYGDVEQDEFLNGVLKLRTLLTPEELLDRLHELEAAANRERIIHWGPRTLDLDILFYDNEIIDTPDLHIPHIDMENRDFVLKPMDEIAPYYRHPVLNKTIHQLLNELLTKDNQ
;
A
#
# COMPACT_ATOMS: atom_id res chain seq x y z
N MET A 1 -9.72 9.58 -15.29
CA MET A 1 -8.53 10.14 -14.63
C MET A 1 -7.63 10.68 -15.73
N ASP A 2 -7.15 11.92 -15.60
CA ASP A 2 -6.32 12.54 -16.62
C ASP A 2 -4.89 11.99 -16.55
N LYS A 3 -4.08 12.26 -17.59
CA LYS A 3 -2.71 11.78 -17.66
C LYS A 3 -1.76 12.74 -18.34
N ILE A 4 -0.49 12.70 -17.94
CA ILE A 4 0.65 13.35 -18.58
C ILE A 4 1.57 12.24 -19.09
N GLU A 5 2.00 12.31 -20.35
CA GLU A 5 2.84 11.27 -20.97
C GLU A 5 4.23 11.80 -21.32
N ILE A 6 5.27 11.09 -20.87
CA ILE A 6 6.65 11.25 -21.32
C ILE A 6 6.94 10.02 -22.18
N LYS A 7 7.28 10.22 -23.46
CA LYS A 7 7.50 9.12 -24.41
C LYS A 7 8.95 9.09 -24.86
N ASN A 8 9.52 7.89 -24.86
CA ASN A 8 10.83 7.57 -25.42
C ASN A 8 11.97 8.44 -24.88
N LEU A 9 12.03 8.64 -23.56
CA LEU A 9 13.13 9.34 -22.91
C LEU A 9 14.39 8.47 -22.99
N GLU A 10 15.35 8.89 -23.82
CA GLU A 10 16.58 8.14 -24.05
C GLU A 10 17.62 8.43 -22.96
N ILE A 11 18.13 7.38 -22.33
CA ILE A 11 19.08 7.48 -21.22
C ILE A 11 20.21 6.46 -21.44
N PHE A 12 21.45 6.89 -21.24
CA PHE A 12 22.59 5.99 -21.20
C PHE A 12 22.95 5.67 -19.75
N ALA A 13 22.96 4.39 -19.39
CA ALA A 13 23.17 3.91 -18.02
C ALA A 13 23.79 2.51 -18.00
N ASN A 14 24.07 2.00 -16.80
CA ASN A 14 24.91 0.82 -16.56
C ASN A 14 24.14 -0.38 -15.98
N HIS A 15 22.86 -0.59 -16.34
CA HIS A 15 22.08 -1.73 -15.84
C HIS A 15 22.36 -3.01 -16.63
N GLY A 16 22.40 -4.14 -15.94
CA GLY A 16 22.64 -5.44 -16.55
C GLY A 16 23.19 -6.48 -15.58
N VAL A 17 23.16 -7.73 -16.02
CA VAL A 17 23.73 -8.86 -15.27
C VAL A 17 25.20 -9.04 -15.65
N PHE A 18 25.54 -8.77 -16.92
CA PHE A 18 26.89 -8.99 -17.42
C PHE A 18 27.84 -7.86 -16.99
N PRO A 19 29.05 -8.18 -16.50
CA PRO A 19 30.02 -7.17 -16.07
C PRO A 19 30.32 -6.11 -17.15
N GLU A 20 30.31 -6.51 -18.42
CA GLU A 20 30.54 -5.66 -19.57
C GLU A 20 29.47 -4.57 -19.72
N GLU A 21 28.20 -4.89 -19.39
CA GLU A 21 27.09 -3.92 -19.41
C GLU A 21 27.29 -2.84 -18.35
N ASN A 22 27.83 -3.22 -17.20
CA ASN A 22 28.06 -2.31 -16.08
C ASN A 22 29.26 -1.39 -16.33
N ILE A 23 30.19 -1.76 -17.22
CA ILE A 23 31.37 -0.95 -17.57
C ILE A 23 31.11 -0.07 -18.79
N LEU A 24 30.58 -0.65 -19.87
CA LEU A 24 30.38 0.06 -21.14
C LEU A 24 29.12 0.94 -21.12
N GLY A 25 28.12 0.55 -20.32
CA GLY A 25 26.79 1.13 -20.35
C GLY A 25 26.06 0.82 -21.66
N GLN A 26 24.77 1.10 -21.66
CA GLN A 26 23.92 0.94 -22.85
C GLN A 26 22.76 1.92 -22.83
N LYS A 27 22.10 2.03 -23.99
CA LYS A 27 20.89 2.83 -24.14
C LYS A 27 19.70 2.13 -23.50
N PHE A 28 18.97 2.88 -22.68
CA PHE A 28 17.64 2.58 -22.18
C PHE A 28 16.67 3.61 -22.75
N VAL A 29 15.44 3.19 -22.99
CA VAL A 29 14.35 4.08 -23.42
C VAL A 29 13.23 3.95 -22.40
N ILE A 30 12.92 5.04 -21.71
CA ILE A 30 11.92 5.05 -20.65
C ILE A 30 10.71 5.87 -21.10
N SER A 31 9.53 5.28 -20.99
CA SER A 31 8.25 5.97 -21.18
C SER A 31 7.45 5.93 -19.88
N ALA A 32 6.86 7.07 -19.50
CA ALA A 32 6.10 7.22 -18.27
C ALA A 32 4.73 7.83 -18.56
N THR A 33 3.68 7.20 -18.05
CA THR A 33 2.32 7.75 -18.01
C THR A 33 1.98 8.09 -16.57
N LEU A 34 1.89 9.39 -16.28
CA LEU A 34 1.61 9.93 -14.95
C LEU A 34 0.11 10.20 -14.84
N TYR A 35 -0.59 9.47 -13.98
CA TYR A 35 -2.02 9.68 -13.75
C TYR A 35 -2.23 10.69 -12.62
N THR A 36 -2.91 11.78 -12.94
CA THR A 36 -3.16 12.90 -12.03
C THR A 36 -4.44 13.64 -12.44
N ASP A 37 -4.91 14.58 -11.63
CA ASP A 37 -6.01 15.47 -12.00
C ASP A 37 -5.43 16.74 -12.62
N THR A 38 -5.74 17.02 -13.89
CA THR A 38 -5.23 18.21 -14.59
C THR A 38 -6.25 19.35 -14.62
N ARG A 39 -7.45 19.15 -14.08
CA ARG A 39 -8.56 20.10 -14.17
C ARG A 39 -8.24 21.44 -13.53
N LYS A 40 -7.64 21.43 -12.32
CA LYS A 40 -7.29 22.67 -11.63
C LYS A 40 -6.30 23.48 -12.46
N ALA A 41 -5.19 22.86 -12.86
CA ALA A 41 -4.18 23.50 -13.71
C ALA A 41 -4.78 24.00 -15.04
N GLY A 42 -5.66 23.22 -15.68
CA GLY A 42 -6.31 23.62 -16.94
C GLY A 42 -7.28 24.80 -16.80
N LEU A 43 -7.85 25.03 -15.60
CA LEU A 43 -8.74 26.16 -15.33
C LEU A 43 -8.00 27.41 -14.86
N THR A 44 -6.95 27.24 -14.05
CA THR A 44 -6.24 28.34 -13.39
C THR A 44 -4.97 28.77 -14.11
N ASP A 45 -4.45 27.95 -15.02
CA ASP A 45 -3.14 28.11 -15.65
C ASP A 45 -1.98 28.20 -14.62
N GLU A 46 -2.19 27.63 -13.42
CA GLU A 46 -1.17 27.59 -12.36
C GLU A 46 -0.26 26.37 -12.54
N LEU A 47 1.04 26.63 -12.76
CA LEU A 47 2.04 25.57 -12.93
C LEU A 47 2.13 24.62 -11.73
N THR A 48 2.02 25.16 -10.51
CA THR A 48 2.10 24.40 -9.25
C THR A 48 0.90 23.48 -9.02
N ALA A 49 -0.18 23.65 -9.78
CA ALA A 49 -1.33 22.76 -9.77
C ALA A 49 -1.17 21.56 -10.73
N SER A 50 -0.02 21.42 -11.38
CA SER A 50 0.30 20.33 -12.32
C SER A 50 1.63 19.66 -11.95
N ILE A 51 1.88 18.50 -12.54
CA ILE A 51 3.19 17.84 -12.46
C ILE A 51 4.10 18.40 -13.55
N HIS A 52 5.28 18.91 -13.16
CA HIS A 52 6.25 19.45 -14.11
C HIS A 52 6.99 18.33 -14.87
N TYR A 53 6.51 17.96 -16.06
CA TYR A 53 7.10 16.88 -16.89
C TYR A 53 8.61 17.03 -17.15
N GLY A 54 9.12 18.27 -17.25
CA GLY A 54 10.55 18.55 -17.35
C GLY A 54 11.35 18.08 -16.12
N GLU A 55 10.92 18.44 -14.90
CA GLU A 55 11.53 17.97 -13.65
C GLU A 55 11.45 16.46 -13.54
N VAL A 56 10.29 15.85 -13.83
CA VAL A 56 10.13 14.39 -13.84
C VAL A 56 11.12 13.73 -14.81
N SER A 57 11.31 14.28 -16.01
CA SER A 57 12.28 13.74 -16.98
C SER A 57 13.71 13.81 -16.44
N HIS A 58 14.07 14.87 -15.71
CA HIS A 58 15.37 14.98 -15.05
C HIS A 58 15.51 14.01 -13.88
N MET A 59 14.47 13.82 -13.07
CA MET A 59 14.43 12.85 -11.97
C MET A 59 14.63 11.42 -12.50
N ILE A 60 13.88 11.02 -13.53
CA ILE A 60 14.02 9.72 -14.20
C ILE A 60 15.46 9.54 -14.72
N THR A 61 15.98 10.53 -15.45
CA THR A 61 17.34 10.47 -16.01
C THR A 61 18.41 10.35 -14.92
N LYS A 62 18.29 11.14 -13.85
CA LYS A 62 19.22 11.14 -12.73
C LYS A 62 19.20 9.80 -12.00
N PHE A 63 18.00 9.33 -11.63
CA PHE A 63 17.82 8.09 -10.90
C PHE A 63 18.40 6.89 -11.65
N THR A 64 18.11 6.79 -12.96
CA THR A 64 18.59 5.73 -13.84
C THR A 64 20.12 5.74 -14.00
N LYS A 65 20.78 6.90 -13.88
CA LYS A 65 22.25 6.99 -13.97
C LYS A 65 22.95 6.71 -12.63
N GLU A 66 22.35 7.12 -11.53
CA GLU A 66 22.96 7.02 -10.19
C GLU A 66 22.80 5.63 -9.57
N HIS A 67 21.73 4.92 -9.91
CA HIS A 67 21.45 3.58 -9.39
C HIS A 67 21.72 2.54 -10.46
N THR A 68 22.44 1.48 -10.11
CA THR A 68 22.69 0.35 -11.01
C THR A 68 21.94 -0.88 -10.51
N TYR A 69 21.17 -1.49 -11.39
CA TYR A 69 20.37 -2.68 -11.11
C TYR A 69 20.73 -3.79 -12.10
N LYS A 70 20.58 -5.03 -11.65
CA LYS A 70 20.78 -6.21 -12.50
C LYS A 70 19.61 -6.43 -13.46
N LEU A 71 18.41 -6.09 -13.01
CA LEU A 71 17.12 -6.38 -13.65
C LEU A 71 16.42 -5.08 -14.05
N LEU A 72 15.66 -5.11 -15.16
CA LEU A 72 14.84 -3.98 -15.60
C LEU A 72 13.66 -3.77 -14.65
N GLU A 73 13.13 -4.88 -14.12
CA GLU A 73 12.08 -4.95 -13.12
C GLU A 73 12.47 -4.18 -11.87
N ALA A 74 13.68 -4.41 -11.36
CA ALA A 74 14.19 -3.70 -10.18
C ALA A 74 14.36 -2.19 -10.45
N LEU A 75 14.88 -1.81 -11.61
CA LEU A 75 14.95 -0.40 -12.00
C LEU A 75 13.55 0.22 -12.07
N ALA A 76 12.62 -0.43 -12.74
CA ALA A 76 11.26 0.06 -12.91
C ALA A 76 10.56 0.23 -11.55
N GLU A 77 10.64 -0.78 -10.67
CA GLU A 77 10.01 -0.77 -9.34
C GLU A 77 10.51 0.39 -8.48
N ASN A 78 11.83 0.51 -8.34
CA ASN A 78 12.43 1.54 -7.49
C ASN A 78 12.23 2.94 -8.08
N LEU A 79 12.22 3.08 -9.40
CA LEU A 79 11.93 4.35 -10.06
C LEU A 79 10.46 4.76 -9.86
N CYS A 80 9.51 3.84 -9.99
CA CYS A 80 8.11 4.09 -9.70
C CYS A 80 7.89 4.52 -8.24
N GLN A 81 8.50 3.81 -7.30
CA GLN A 81 8.40 4.12 -5.88
C GLN A 81 8.94 5.51 -5.56
N MET A 82 10.13 5.86 -6.05
CA MET A 82 10.71 7.19 -5.86
C MET A 82 9.80 8.29 -6.42
N LEU A 83 9.29 8.12 -7.65
CA LEU A 83 8.40 9.11 -8.27
C LEU A 83 7.09 9.28 -7.50
N LEU A 84 6.48 8.19 -7.03
CA LEU A 84 5.23 8.23 -6.25
C LEU A 84 5.39 8.87 -4.88
N GLN A 85 6.59 8.80 -4.29
CA GLN A 85 6.93 9.43 -3.01
C GLN A 85 7.30 10.91 -3.18
N GLU A 86 8.05 11.26 -4.22
CA GLU A 86 8.52 12.64 -4.44
C GLU A 86 7.49 13.55 -5.11
N LEU A 87 6.46 13.00 -5.77
CA LEU A 87 5.45 13.77 -6.50
C LEU A 87 4.07 13.69 -5.81
N PRO A 88 3.69 14.67 -4.98
CA PRO A 88 2.44 14.62 -4.22
C PRO A 88 1.16 14.54 -5.06
N LEU A 89 1.19 15.09 -6.29
CA LEU A 89 0.05 15.08 -7.22
C LEU A 89 -0.04 13.77 -8.02
N LEU A 90 0.98 12.93 -7.98
CA LEU A 90 1.01 11.67 -8.71
C LEU A 90 0.24 10.61 -7.91
N LYS A 91 -0.83 10.08 -8.51
CA LYS A 91 -1.67 9.06 -7.85
C LYS A 91 -1.31 7.65 -8.32
N MET A 92 -0.98 7.53 -9.60
CA MET A 92 -0.59 6.27 -10.23
C MET A 92 0.37 6.57 -11.38
N ILE A 93 1.26 5.64 -11.69
CA ILE A 93 2.20 5.71 -12.79
C ILE A 93 2.24 4.38 -13.53
N THR A 94 2.21 4.42 -14.86
CA THR A 94 2.64 3.30 -15.70
C THR A 94 4.01 3.65 -16.27
N LEU A 95 5.00 2.80 -16.00
CA LEU A 95 6.38 2.99 -16.42
C LEU A 95 6.79 1.83 -17.30
N ARG A 96 7.30 2.16 -18.49
CA ARG A 96 7.87 1.22 -19.45
C ARG A 96 9.36 1.49 -19.59
N VAL A 97 10.18 0.48 -19.30
CA VAL A 97 11.62 0.52 -19.43
C VAL A 97 12.04 -0.43 -20.54
N GLU A 98 12.60 0.12 -21.60
CA GLU A 98 13.06 -0.65 -22.76
C GLU A 98 14.58 -0.70 -22.81
N LYS A 99 15.07 -1.83 -23.32
CA LYS A 99 16.48 -2.15 -23.51
C LYS A 99 16.72 -2.57 -24.97
N PRO A 100 16.87 -1.60 -25.89
CA PRO A 100 17.03 -1.88 -27.31
C PRO A 100 18.30 -2.69 -27.64
N TRP A 101 19.34 -2.60 -26.80
CA TRP A 101 20.62 -3.28 -27.01
C TRP A 101 20.80 -4.52 -26.12
N ALA A 102 19.69 -5.13 -25.69
CA ALA A 102 19.73 -6.34 -24.89
C ALA A 102 20.52 -7.45 -25.62
N PRO A 103 21.47 -8.14 -24.95
CA PRO A 103 22.33 -9.16 -25.57
C PRO A 103 21.59 -10.50 -25.76
N VAL A 104 20.51 -10.51 -26.55
CA VAL A 104 19.67 -11.70 -26.80
C VAL A 104 20.25 -12.60 -27.89
N GLY A 105 21.08 -12.06 -28.79
CA GLY A 105 21.68 -12.82 -29.88
C GLY A 105 20.70 -13.22 -30.99
N LEU A 106 19.52 -12.58 -31.05
CA LEU A 106 18.46 -12.82 -32.05
C LEU A 106 17.95 -11.48 -32.60
N PRO A 107 17.35 -11.46 -33.80
CA PRO A 107 16.74 -10.25 -34.35
C PRO A 107 15.45 -9.91 -33.59
N LEU A 108 15.44 -8.76 -32.92
CA LEU A 108 14.27 -8.15 -32.29
C LEU A 108 14.42 -6.62 -32.29
N GLU A 109 13.33 -5.89 -32.10
CA GLU A 109 13.35 -4.43 -31.99
C GLU A 109 13.85 -3.98 -30.60
N THR A 110 13.23 -4.49 -29.54
CA THR A 110 13.58 -4.17 -28.15
C THR A 110 13.02 -5.20 -27.18
N VAL A 111 13.59 -5.28 -25.98
CA VAL A 111 12.99 -5.95 -24.82
C VAL A 111 12.52 -4.87 -23.85
N ALA A 112 11.36 -5.06 -23.23
CA ALA A 112 10.84 -4.07 -22.29
C ALA A 112 10.17 -4.73 -21.09
N VAL A 113 10.25 -4.04 -19.95
CA VAL A 113 9.44 -4.28 -18.76
C VAL A 113 8.49 -3.11 -18.60
N GLU A 114 7.22 -3.39 -18.33
CA GLU A 114 6.20 -2.38 -18.07
C GLU A 114 5.48 -2.72 -16.78
N ILE A 115 5.41 -1.76 -15.86
CA ILE A 115 4.73 -1.90 -14.58
C ILE A 115 3.79 -0.73 -14.35
N THR A 116 2.74 -0.97 -13.56
CA THR A 116 1.85 0.08 -13.07
C THR A 116 1.80 0.03 -11.55
N ARG A 117 2.02 1.18 -10.91
CA ARG A 117 2.01 1.33 -9.45
C ARG A 117 1.20 2.56 -9.07
N GLY A 118 0.49 2.50 -7.95
CA GLY A 118 -0.29 3.61 -7.44
C GLY A 118 -0.45 3.52 -5.94
N TRP A 119 -0.95 4.61 -5.36
CA TRP A 119 -1.33 4.62 -3.95
C TRP A 119 -2.71 3.99 -3.76
N HIS A 120 -2.79 3.08 -2.80
CA HIS A 120 -3.98 2.34 -2.42
C HIS A 120 -4.42 2.74 -1.01
N THR A 121 -5.72 2.63 -0.72
CA THR A 121 -6.28 2.86 0.61
C THR A 121 -6.60 1.52 1.26
N ALA A 122 -6.00 1.23 2.40
CA ALA A 122 -6.33 0.07 3.22
C ALA A 122 -6.88 0.51 4.58
N TYR A 123 -7.72 -0.35 5.17
CA TYR A 123 -8.16 -0.22 6.55
C TYR A 123 -7.69 -1.45 7.30
N VAL A 124 -6.99 -1.23 8.41
CA VAL A 124 -6.38 -2.31 9.20
C VAL A 124 -6.92 -2.23 10.61
N ALA A 125 -7.55 -3.30 11.08
CA ALA A 125 -7.89 -3.46 12.49
C ALA A 125 -6.63 -3.81 13.28
N PHE A 126 -6.55 -3.32 14.50
CA PHE A 126 -5.49 -3.68 15.44
C PHE A 126 -6.08 -4.09 16.79
N GLY A 127 -5.46 -5.07 17.44
CA GLY A 127 -5.90 -5.62 18.71
C GLY A 127 -4.75 -6.09 19.60
N SER A 128 -4.91 -5.98 20.92
CA SER A 128 -3.96 -6.54 21.91
C SER A 128 -4.64 -6.86 23.23
N ASN A 129 -4.35 -8.03 23.81
CA ASN A 129 -4.82 -8.41 25.14
C ASN A 129 -3.76 -8.97 26.08
N LEU A 130 -2.48 -9.01 25.67
CA LEU A 130 -1.40 -9.56 26.49
C LEU A 130 -0.30 -8.53 26.74
N GLY A 131 0.16 -8.45 28.01
CA GLY A 131 1.29 -7.60 28.41
C GLY A 131 0.98 -6.10 28.37
N ASP A 132 1.94 -5.29 27.92
CA ASP A 132 1.74 -3.85 27.75
C ASP A 132 0.97 -3.56 26.45
N LYS A 133 -0.35 -3.82 26.51
CA LYS A 133 -1.28 -3.77 25.37
C LYS A 133 -1.14 -2.49 24.56
N LYS A 134 -1.13 -1.35 25.26
CA LYS A 134 -1.01 -0.03 24.62
C LYS A 134 0.31 0.11 23.88
N LYS A 135 1.41 -0.31 24.52
CA LYS A 135 2.73 -0.23 23.91
C LYS A 135 2.84 -1.09 22.65
N PHE A 136 2.30 -2.31 22.65
CA PHE A 136 2.32 -3.16 21.46
C PHE A 136 1.55 -2.53 20.29
N LEU A 137 0.37 -1.95 20.56
CA LEU A 137 -0.40 -1.24 19.54
C LEU A 137 0.35 -0.01 19.02
N ASP A 138 0.86 0.83 19.92
CA ASP A 138 1.62 2.03 19.56
C ASP A 138 2.86 1.69 18.72
N ASP A 139 3.61 0.64 19.10
CA ASP A 139 4.80 0.18 18.39
C ASP A 139 4.44 -0.40 17.01
N GLY A 140 3.33 -1.15 16.89
CA GLY A 140 2.83 -1.67 15.61
C GLY A 140 2.42 -0.55 14.65
N ILE A 141 1.65 0.43 15.12
CA ILE A 141 1.28 1.63 14.36
C ILE A 141 2.53 2.42 13.96
N GLN A 142 3.49 2.59 14.88
CA GLN A 142 4.74 3.27 14.57
C GLN A 142 5.55 2.51 13.51
N GLY A 143 5.53 1.17 13.54
CA GLY A 143 6.16 0.32 12.53
C GLY A 143 5.56 0.50 11.12
N LEU A 144 4.25 0.76 11.02
CA LEU A 144 3.62 1.17 9.77
C LEU A 144 4.02 2.59 9.36
N ARG A 145 4.07 3.55 10.31
CA ARG A 145 4.49 4.94 10.03
C ARG A 145 5.93 5.06 9.53
N THR A 146 6.82 4.14 9.93
CA THR A 146 8.22 4.13 9.49
C THR A 146 8.45 3.29 8.23
N THR A 147 7.42 2.60 7.72
CA THR A 147 7.50 1.86 6.47
C THR A 147 7.42 2.85 5.30
N PRO A 148 8.46 3.00 4.44
CA PRO A 148 8.49 4.05 3.42
C PRO A 148 7.35 4.01 2.40
N SER A 149 6.77 2.84 2.17
CA SER A 149 5.63 2.61 1.28
C SER A 149 4.27 2.80 1.96
N CYS A 150 4.22 3.32 3.19
CA CYS A 150 3.01 3.47 3.98
C CYS A 150 2.88 4.89 4.57
N GLU A 151 1.65 5.38 4.61
CA GLU A 151 1.25 6.63 5.25
C GLU A 151 -0.01 6.36 6.10
N VAL A 152 0.13 6.42 7.42
CA VAL A 152 -1.01 6.26 8.34
C VAL A 152 -1.78 7.59 8.40
N GLU A 153 -2.90 7.65 7.70
CA GLU A 153 -3.73 8.85 7.54
C GLU A 153 -4.64 9.12 8.73
N ALA A 154 -5.16 8.06 9.37
CA ALA A 154 -6.02 8.17 10.55
C ALA A 154 -5.87 6.93 11.44
N VAL A 155 -6.11 7.10 12.74
CA VAL A 155 -6.17 6.04 13.75
C VAL A 155 -7.36 6.36 14.65
N SER A 156 -8.23 5.40 14.89
CA SER A 156 -9.36 5.56 15.82
C SER A 156 -8.89 5.72 17.27
N GLU A 157 -9.80 6.10 18.15
CA GLU A 157 -9.60 5.90 19.58
C GLU A 157 -9.43 4.41 19.93
N TYR A 158 -8.77 4.13 21.06
CA TYR A 158 -8.61 2.76 21.55
C TYR A 158 -9.88 2.36 22.30
N LEU A 159 -10.55 1.35 21.79
CA LEU A 159 -11.73 0.77 22.39
C LEU A 159 -11.32 -0.34 23.36
N VAL A 160 -11.74 -0.21 24.61
CA VAL A 160 -11.59 -1.28 25.62
C VAL A 160 -12.79 -2.22 25.50
N THR A 161 -12.54 -3.51 25.33
CA THR A 161 -13.61 -4.53 25.27
C THR A 161 -13.30 -5.74 26.14
N GLU A 162 -14.35 -6.40 26.62
CA GLU A 162 -14.22 -7.71 27.27
C GLU A 162 -13.67 -8.77 26.27
N PRO A 163 -12.94 -9.79 26.74
CA PRO A 163 -12.42 -10.85 25.88
C PRO A 163 -13.55 -11.70 25.29
N TYR A 164 -13.37 -12.14 24.04
CA TYR A 164 -14.31 -13.04 23.36
C TYR A 164 -13.95 -14.51 23.65
N GLY A 165 -14.89 -15.31 24.16
CA GLY A 165 -14.74 -16.76 24.41
C GLY A 165 -14.64 -17.17 25.89
N ASP A 166 -14.61 -18.49 26.16
CA ASP A 166 -14.68 -19.09 27.51
C ASP A 166 -13.33 -19.12 28.28
N VAL A 167 -12.37 -18.26 27.92
CA VAL A 167 -11.02 -18.25 28.54
C VAL A 167 -10.85 -16.98 29.37
N GLU A 168 -10.40 -17.13 30.62
CA GLU A 168 -10.08 -15.99 31.50
C GLU A 168 -8.90 -15.20 30.91
N GLN A 169 -9.17 -13.98 30.45
CA GLN A 169 -8.23 -13.10 29.76
C GLN A 169 -8.41 -11.65 30.23
N ASP A 170 -7.34 -10.86 30.13
CA ASP A 170 -7.42 -9.41 30.33
C ASP A 170 -8.24 -8.74 29.21
N GLU A 171 -8.78 -7.55 29.48
CA GLU A 171 -9.51 -6.74 28.50
C GLU A 171 -8.69 -6.51 27.22
N PHE A 172 -9.33 -6.51 26.06
CA PHE A 172 -8.70 -6.15 24.80
C PHE A 172 -8.66 -4.63 24.62
N LEU A 173 -7.57 -4.14 24.03
CA LEU A 173 -7.54 -2.86 23.35
C LEU A 173 -7.68 -3.11 21.86
N ASN A 174 -8.70 -2.52 21.24
CA ASN A 174 -8.99 -2.64 19.82
C ASN A 174 -9.07 -1.27 19.14
N GLY A 175 -8.83 -1.23 17.84
CA GLY A 175 -9.07 -0.04 17.03
C GLY A 175 -8.86 -0.32 15.55
N VAL A 176 -9.02 0.72 14.74
CA VAL A 176 -8.82 0.65 13.29
C VAL A 176 -7.98 1.84 12.84
N LEU A 177 -7.09 1.61 11.88
CA LEU A 177 -6.36 2.67 11.19
C LEU A 177 -6.69 2.71 9.71
N LYS A 178 -6.63 3.92 9.14
CA LYS A 178 -6.65 4.16 7.71
C LYS A 178 -5.22 4.32 7.22
N LEU A 179 -4.84 3.48 6.27
CA LEU A 179 -3.52 3.42 5.68
C LEU A 179 -3.60 3.79 4.21
N ARG A 180 -2.69 4.64 3.76
CA ARG A 180 -2.38 4.80 2.35
C ARG A 180 -1.07 4.06 2.06
N THR A 181 -1.04 3.16 1.07
CA THR A 181 0.12 2.30 0.83
C THR A 181 0.44 2.08 -0.64
N LEU A 182 1.71 1.80 -0.95
CA LEU A 182 2.17 1.30 -2.24
C LEU A 182 2.31 -0.24 -2.27
N LEU A 183 2.18 -0.90 -1.12
CA LEU A 183 2.26 -2.35 -1.01
C LEU A 183 1.00 -2.98 -1.59
N THR A 184 1.16 -4.08 -2.34
CA THR A 184 0.05 -4.96 -2.70
C THR A 184 -0.63 -5.55 -1.45
N PRO A 185 -1.86 -6.09 -1.56
CA PRO A 185 -2.53 -6.74 -0.43
C PRO A 185 -1.68 -7.81 0.26
N GLU A 186 -0.98 -8.63 -0.51
CA GLU A 186 -0.10 -9.69 -0.01
C GLU A 186 1.16 -9.12 0.67
N GLU A 187 1.81 -8.13 0.07
CA GLU A 187 2.97 -7.46 0.69
C GLU A 187 2.58 -6.71 1.96
N LEU A 188 1.37 -6.14 2.01
CA LEU A 188 0.84 -5.53 3.23
C LEU A 188 0.63 -6.61 4.30
N LEU A 189 0.02 -7.75 3.96
CA LEU A 189 -0.16 -8.86 4.89
C LEU A 189 1.17 -9.35 5.46
N ASP A 190 2.18 -9.55 4.61
CA ASP A 190 3.53 -9.92 5.04
C ASP A 190 4.12 -8.87 5.99
N ARG A 191 3.95 -7.58 5.68
CA ARG A 191 4.41 -6.49 6.55
C ARG A 191 3.71 -6.50 7.91
N LEU A 192 2.40 -6.78 7.96
CA LEU A 192 1.67 -6.90 9.22
C LEU A 192 2.20 -8.09 10.04
N HIS A 193 2.43 -9.24 9.41
CA HIS A 193 3.01 -10.41 10.06
C HIS A 193 4.42 -10.14 10.63
N GLU A 194 5.25 -9.36 9.94
CA GLU A 194 6.56 -8.95 10.47
C GLU A 194 6.44 -8.13 11.76
N LEU A 195 5.48 -7.20 11.81
CA LEU A 195 5.23 -6.35 12.98
C LEU A 195 4.72 -7.17 14.16
N GLU A 196 3.83 -8.12 13.91
CA GLU A 196 3.34 -9.05 14.93
C GLU A 196 4.46 -9.96 15.46
N ALA A 197 5.33 -10.46 14.59
CA ALA A 197 6.48 -11.26 14.99
C ALA A 197 7.45 -10.43 15.85
N ALA A 198 7.67 -9.16 15.52
CA ALA A 198 8.47 -8.23 16.32
C ALA A 198 7.84 -7.94 17.70
N ALA A 199 6.52 -8.06 17.82
CA ALA A 199 5.78 -7.99 19.08
C ALA A 199 5.75 -9.34 19.86
N ASN A 200 6.53 -10.35 19.45
CA ASN A 200 6.56 -11.69 20.03
C ASN A 200 5.18 -12.40 20.01
N ARG A 201 4.42 -12.26 18.93
CA ARG A 201 3.16 -12.98 18.75
C ARG A 201 3.43 -14.50 18.61
N GLU A 202 2.90 -15.30 19.55
CA GLU A 202 2.94 -16.77 19.48
C GLU A 202 1.56 -17.34 19.09
N ARG A 203 1.48 -18.11 18.00
CA ARG A 203 0.23 -18.73 17.52
C ARG A 203 0.00 -20.11 18.17
N ILE A 204 -0.19 -20.15 19.50
CA ILE A 204 -0.36 -21.40 20.26
C ILE A 204 -1.81 -21.91 20.22
N ILE A 205 -2.80 -21.03 20.41
CA ILE A 205 -4.22 -21.38 20.48
C ILE A 205 -4.98 -20.52 19.44
N HIS A 206 -5.83 -21.16 18.64
CA HIS A 206 -6.76 -20.45 17.76
C HIS A 206 -7.70 -19.59 18.62
N TRP A 207 -7.73 -18.27 18.41
CA TRP A 207 -8.40 -17.27 19.28
C TRP A 207 -7.83 -17.12 20.71
N GLY A 208 -6.60 -17.59 20.94
CA GLY A 208 -5.88 -17.34 22.19
C GLY A 208 -5.40 -15.89 22.32
N PRO A 209 -4.82 -15.54 23.49
CA PRO A 209 -4.28 -14.21 23.76
C PRO A 209 -3.10 -13.87 22.84
N ARG A 210 -2.98 -12.60 22.47
CA ARG A 210 -2.01 -12.06 21.50
C ARG A 210 -1.43 -10.73 22.01
N THR A 211 -0.14 -10.55 21.81
CA THR A 211 0.56 -9.29 22.08
C THR A 211 0.17 -8.21 21.08
N LEU A 212 0.04 -8.56 19.80
CA LEU A 212 -0.41 -7.70 18.73
C LEU A 212 -1.13 -8.55 17.67
N ASP A 213 -2.24 -8.04 17.16
CA ASP A 213 -3.02 -8.61 16.06
C ASP A 213 -3.32 -7.49 15.07
N LEU A 214 -3.03 -7.72 13.79
CA LEU A 214 -3.23 -6.75 12.72
C LEU A 214 -3.95 -7.43 11.55
N ASP A 215 -5.19 -7.01 11.28
CA ASP A 215 -6.03 -7.62 10.23
C ASP A 215 -6.42 -6.60 9.16
N ILE A 216 -6.22 -6.94 7.88
CA ILE A 216 -6.67 -6.11 6.75
C ILE A 216 -8.20 -6.25 6.64
N LEU A 217 -8.93 -5.16 6.89
CA LEU A 217 -10.39 -5.11 6.77
C LEU A 217 -10.82 -4.84 5.33
N PHE A 218 -10.17 -3.88 4.68
CA PHE A 218 -10.48 -3.43 3.33
C PHE A 218 -9.19 -3.03 2.62
N TYR A 219 -9.19 -3.18 1.30
CA TYR A 219 -8.17 -2.66 0.39
C TYR A 219 -8.87 -2.12 -0.85
N ASP A 220 -8.80 -0.81 -1.06
CA ASP A 220 -9.58 -0.03 -2.02
C ASP A 220 -11.06 -0.41 -2.04
N ASN A 221 -11.54 -1.04 -3.11
CA ASN A 221 -12.87 -1.66 -3.21
C ASN A 221 -12.73 -3.12 -3.68
N GLU A 222 -11.57 -3.72 -3.44
CA GLU A 222 -11.25 -5.06 -3.93
C GLU A 222 -12.03 -6.12 -3.14
N ILE A 223 -12.29 -7.23 -3.84
CA ILE A 223 -12.82 -8.46 -3.24
C ILE A 223 -11.79 -9.54 -3.54
N ILE A 224 -11.06 -9.96 -2.51
CA ILE A 224 -9.98 -10.93 -2.58
C ILE A 224 -10.39 -12.17 -1.78
N ASP A 225 -10.22 -13.34 -2.40
CA ASP A 225 -10.52 -14.64 -1.80
C ASP A 225 -9.39 -15.61 -2.18
N THR A 226 -8.32 -15.59 -1.40
CA THR A 226 -7.19 -16.52 -1.53
C THR A 226 -7.11 -17.41 -0.29
N PRO A 227 -6.32 -18.50 -0.31
CA PRO A 227 -6.17 -19.36 0.88
C PRO A 227 -5.64 -18.63 2.11
N ASP A 228 -4.88 -17.54 1.92
CA ASP A 228 -4.17 -16.84 2.99
C ASP A 228 -4.73 -15.44 3.27
N LEU A 229 -5.57 -14.88 2.40
CA LEU A 229 -6.09 -13.52 2.52
C LEU A 229 -7.53 -13.40 1.99
N HIS A 230 -8.41 -12.84 2.82
CA HIS A 230 -9.77 -12.48 2.45
C HIS A 230 -10.01 -10.98 2.67
N ILE A 231 -10.46 -10.28 1.63
CA ILE A 231 -10.82 -8.86 1.68
C ILE A 231 -12.18 -8.70 0.98
N PRO A 232 -13.17 -8.03 1.59
CA PRO A 232 -13.19 -7.57 2.98
C PRO A 232 -13.03 -8.70 3.99
N HIS A 233 -12.54 -8.37 5.19
CA HIS A 233 -12.34 -9.38 6.24
C HIS A 233 -13.66 -10.13 6.56
N ILE A 234 -13.62 -11.46 6.57
CA ILE A 234 -14.81 -12.35 6.43
C ILE A 234 -15.91 -12.18 7.48
N ASP A 235 -15.56 -11.65 8.64
CA ASP A 235 -16.41 -11.61 9.83
C ASP A 235 -16.45 -10.21 10.47
N MET A 236 -16.05 -9.18 9.71
CA MET A 236 -15.96 -7.84 10.26
C MET A 236 -17.32 -7.23 10.62
N GLU A 237 -18.38 -7.60 9.90
CA GLU A 237 -19.74 -7.08 10.09
C GLU A 237 -20.42 -7.58 11.36
N ASN A 238 -19.88 -8.63 11.99
CA ASN A 238 -20.38 -9.21 13.23
C ASN A 238 -19.59 -8.75 14.46
N ARG A 239 -18.60 -7.85 14.29
CA ARG A 239 -17.67 -7.44 15.35
C ARG A 239 -17.87 -5.97 15.67
N ASP A 240 -18.50 -5.69 16.81
CA ASP A 240 -18.74 -4.31 17.27
C ASP A 240 -17.42 -3.57 17.54
N PHE A 241 -16.41 -4.29 18.04
CA PHE A 241 -15.06 -3.76 18.29
C PHE A 241 -14.26 -3.48 17.02
N VAL A 242 -14.75 -3.88 15.84
CA VAL A 242 -14.24 -3.48 14.52
C VAL A 242 -15.10 -2.37 13.92
N LEU A 243 -16.43 -2.51 13.98
CA LEU A 243 -17.35 -1.54 13.39
C LEU A 243 -17.38 -0.20 14.13
N LYS A 244 -17.30 -0.17 15.47
CA LYS A 244 -17.27 1.09 16.24
C LYS A 244 -16.04 1.95 15.87
N PRO A 245 -14.80 1.43 15.90
CA PRO A 245 -13.65 2.26 15.52
C PRO A 245 -13.59 2.57 14.01
N MET A 246 -14.10 1.67 13.15
CA MET A 246 -14.24 1.97 11.72
C MET A 246 -15.27 3.08 11.46
N ASP A 247 -16.39 3.13 12.19
CA ASP A 247 -17.40 4.19 12.07
C ASP A 247 -16.86 5.55 12.52
N GLU A 248 -15.92 5.58 13.46
CA GLU A 248 -15.25 6.80 13.90
C GLU A 248 -14.46 7.47 12.75
N ILE A 249 -13.66 6.68 12.02
CA ILE A 249 -12.73 7.21 11.01
C ILE A 249 -13.30 7.21 9.58
N ALA A 250 -14.30 6.36 9.31
CA ALA A 250 -14.82 6.11 7.96
C ALA A 250 -16.31 5.66 7.96
N PRO A 251 -17.24 6.44 8.56
CA PRO A 251 -18.64 6.04 8.74
C PRO A 251 -19.39 5.79 7.41
N TYR A 252 -18.97 6.50 6.37
CA TYR A 252 -19.60 6.46 5.04
C TYR A 252 -18.87 5.55 4.06
N TYR A 253 -17.78 4.90 4.46
CA TYR A 253 -17.14 3.90 3.61
C TYR A 253 -18.13 2.76 3.35
N ARG A 254 -18.20 2.33 2.09
CA ARG A 254 -19.23 1.39 1.64
C ARG A 254 -18.59 0.02 1.44
N HIS A 255 -19.09 -0.97 2.18
CA HIS A 255 -18.64 -2.33 2.06
C HIS A 255 -18.90 -2.86 0.63
N PRO A 256 -17.88 -3.36 -0.10
CA PRO A 256 -18.01 -3.70 -1.52
C PRO A 256 -18.96 -4.88 -1.77
N VAL A 257 -19.05 -5.84 -0.84
CA VAL A 257 -19.99 -6.98 -0.91
C VAL A 257 -21.40 -6.62 -0.41
N LEU A 258 -21.53 -6.14 0.83
CA LEU A 258 -22.83 -5.88 1.46
C LEU A 258 -23.53 -4.61 0.95
N ASN A 259 -22.79 -3.73 0.25
CA ASN A 259 -23.29 -2.48 -0.31
C ASN A 259 -23.93 -1.52 0.73
N LYS A 260 -23.52 -1.64 1.99
CA LYS A 260 -23.94 -0.79 3.12
C LYS A 260 -22.77 0.07 3.60
N THR A 261 -23.06 1.23 4.16
CA THR A 261 -22.02 2.01 4.83
C THR A 261 -21.63 1.36 6.15
N ILE A 262 -20.43 1.63 6.65
CA ILE A 262 -20.00 1.17 7.98
C ILE A 262 -21.02 1.60 9.05
N HIS A 263 -21.51 2.83 9.00
CA HIS A 263 -22.54 3.33 9.92
C HIS A 263 -23.84 2.49 9.89
N GLN A 264 -24.25 2.03 8.71
CA GLN A 264 -25.43 1.18 8.58
C GLN A 264 -25.18 -0.20 9.17
N LEU A 265 -24.01 -0.80 8.92
CA LEU A 265 -23.62 -2.09 9.47
C LEU A 265 -23.56 -2.04 11.00
N LEU A 266 -22.96 -0.99 11.56
CA LEU A 266 -22.88 -0.80 13.01
C LEU A 266 -24.27 -0.70 13.65
N ASN A 267 -25.16 0.13 13.09
CA ASN A 267 -26.51 0.27 13.62
C ASN A 267 -27.29 -1.05 13.54
N GLU A 268 -27.14 -1.82 12.46
CA GLU A 268 -27.78 -3.14 12.34
C GLU A 268 -27.28 -4.13 13.38
N LEU A 269 -25.97 -4.17 13.65
CA LEU A 269 -25.39 -5.01 14.69
C LEU A 269 -25.93 -4.65 16.07
N LEU A 270 -25.89 -3.35 16.44
CA LEU A 270 -26.38 -2.87 17.74
C LEU A 270 -27.89 -3.11 17.93
N THR A 271 -28.68 -3.11 16.85
CA THR A 271 -30.12 -3.44 16.97
C THR A 271 -30.39 -4.92 17.21
N LYS A 272 -29.51 -5.82 16.74
CA LYS A 272 -29.62 -7.26 17.00
C LYS A 272 -29.25 -7.62 18.44
N ASP A 273 -28.24 -6.97 19.01
CA ASP A 273 -27.79 -7.24 20.39
C ASP A 273 -28.79 -6.79 21.46
N ASN A 274 -29.72 -5.88 21.09
CA ASN A 274 -30.77 -5.39 21.97
C ASN A 274 -32.08 -6.20 21.89
N GLN A 275 -32.11 -7.33 21.15
CA GLN A 275 -33.26 -8.23 21.02
C GLN A 275 -32.98 -9.60 21.65
#